data_AF-A0A1B2J892-F1
#
_entry.id   AF-A0A1B2J892-F1
#
_cell.length_a   1.000
_cell.length_b   1.000
_cell.length_c   1.000
_cell.angle_alpha   90.00
_cell.angle_beta   90.00
_cell.angle_gamma   90.00
#
_symmetry.space_group_name_H-M   'P 1'
#
loop_
_entity.id
_entity.type
_entity.pdbx_description
1 polymer ?
#
loop_
_entity_poly.entity_id
_entity_poly.type
_entity_poly.pdbx_seq_one_letter_code
_entity_poly.pdbx_strand_id
1 'polypeptide(L)'
;MLEGEVSEAPSKAMIRMERTGSNNSSMDDPFESVLSLEQQFYQDGYNEGYQKGVESHFKEGKEYGVQTGFQKFVFLGFIQGFTKNILASDQENVKVKENALQIQSILESLQDHTSNSDADQELLESALKKCRNKLRVICNQLQHKTSLNQMENLCLDITGKIPGEILEDTW
;
A
#
# COMPACT_ATOMS: atom_id res chain seq x y z
N MET A 1 -22.21 -2.03 5.79
CA MET A 1 -22.83 -1.06 6.72
C MET A 1 -21.74 -0.57 7.64
N LEU A 2 -21.13 0.56 7.30
CA LEU A 2 -20.30 1.34 8.20
C LEU A 2 -20.89 2.75 8.12
N GLU A 3 -21.74 3.08 9.08
CA GLU A 3 -22.23 4.44 9.28
C GLU A 3 -21.07 5.23 9.90
N GLY A 4 -20.29 5.89 9.05
CA GLY A 4 -19.32 6.87 9.49
C GLY A 4 -20.06 8.15 9.87
N GLU A 5 -19.87 8.59 11.12
CA GLU A 5 -20.35 9.89 11.61
C GLU A 5 -20.01 10.99 10.61
N VAL A 6 -21.03 11.73 10.21
CA VAL A 6 -20.91 12.95 9.39
C VAL A 6 -20.10 13.95 10.22
N SER A 7 -18.81 14.06 9.92
CA SER A 7 -17.95 15.10 10.50
C SER A 7 -18.44 16.45 9.98
N GLU A 8 -19.21 17.12 10.84
CA GLU A 8 -19.75 18.45 10.60
C GLU A 8 -18.57 19.42 10.41
N ALA A 9 -18.60 20.19 9.32
CA ALA A 9 -17.58 21.19 9.02
C ALA A 9 -17.39 22.14 10.21
N PRO A 10 -16.17 22.61 10.53
CA PRO A 10 -15.95 23.52 11.64
C PRO A 10 -16.73 24.81 11.38
N SER A 11 -17.85 24.93 12.07
CA SER A 11 -18.82 25.98 11.89
C SER A 11 -18.16 27.32 12.22
N LYS A 12 -18.09 28.24 11.25
CA LYS A 12 -17.76 29.67 11.46
C LYS A 12 -18.84 30.40 12.29
N ALA A 13 -19.61 29.68 13.10
CA ALA A 13 -20.71 30.16 13.94
C ALA A 13 -20.25 30.87 15.23
N MET A 14 -19.06 31.46 15.24
CA MET A 14 -18.56 32.23 16.40
C MET A 14 -18.65 33.76 16.22
N ILE A 15 -19.43 34.23 15.25
CA ILE A 15 -19.78 35.67 15.12
C ILE A 15 -21.27 35.80 14.79
N ARG A 16 -22.15 35.54 15.75
CA ARG A 16 -23.52 36.05 15.72
C ARG A 16 -23.78 36.79 17.03
N MET A 17 -23.38 38.06 17.06
CA MET A 17 -23.66 38.97 18.15
C MET A 17 -25.12 39.42 18.02
N GLU A 18 -25.91 39.13 19.05
CA GLU A 18 -27.32 39.50 19.13
C GLU A 18 -27.51 41.02 18.96
N ARG A 19 -28.31 41.43 17.97
CA ARG A 19 -29.05 42.70 18.01
C ARG A 19 -30.52 42.41 17.86
N THR A 20 -31.23 42.51 18.97
CA THR A 20 -32.67 42.68 19.02
C THR A 20 -33.02 44.12 18.66
N GLY A 21 -33.79 44.31 17.58
CA GLY A 21 -34.29 45.61 17.15
C GLY A 21 -35.45 45.43 16.15
N SER A 22 -36.64 45.85 16.57
CA SER A 22 -37.93 45.64 15.90
C SER A 22 -38.17 46.58 14.70
N ASN A 23 -39.02 46.09 13.78
CA ASN A 23 -39.88 46.78 12.79
C ASN A 23 -39.45 46.90 11.30
N ASN A 24 -40.07 46.00 10.51
CA ASN A 24 -40.97 46.26 9.38
C ASN A 24 -40.41 46.83 8.06
N SER A 25 -40.08 45.96 7.10
CA SER A 25 -40.61 45.98 5.72
C SER A 25 -40.04 44.80 4.92
N SER A 26 -40.94 44.11 4.23
CA SER A 26 -40.71 43.01 3.30
C SER A 26 -39.90 43.47 2.08
N MET A 27 -38.59 43.51 2.23
CA MET A 27 -37.62 43.35 1.15
C MET A 27 -36.63 42.32 1.67
N ASP A 28 -36.62 41.14 1.06
CA ASP A 28 -35.56 40.16 1.29
C ASP A 28 -34.22 40.88 1.14
N ASP A 29 -33.43 40.95 2.21
CA ASP A 29 -32.11 41.56 2.16
C ASP A 29 -31.30 40.80 1.10
N PRO A 30 -30.92 41.45 -0.02
CA PRO A 30 -30.19 40.76 -1.09
C PRO A 30 -28.87 40.17 -0.58
N PHE A 31 -28.28 40.71 0.49
CA PHE A 31 -27.07 40.16 1.09
C PHE A 31 -27.31 38.86 1.87
N GLU A 32 -28.48 38.66 2.47
CA GLU A 32 -28.84 37.38 3.13
C GLU A 32 -28.99 36.27 2.08
N SER A 33 -29.56 36.57 0.91
CA SER A 33 -29.68 35.60 -0.19
C SER A 33 -28.31 35.19 -0.75
N VAL A 34 -27.38 36.15 -0.89
CA VAL A 34 -26.02 35.90 -1.37
C VAL A 34 -25.22 35.11 -0.34
N LEU A 35 -25.35 35.42 0.96
CA LEU A 35 -24.68 34.68 2.03
C LEU A 35 -25.20 33.23 2.14
N SER A 36 -26.52 33.04 2.01
CA SER A 36 -27.11 31.69 1.96
C SER A 36 -26.58 30.90 0.75
N LEU A 37 -26.44 31.56 -0.40
CA LEU A 37 -25.91 30.95 -1.61
C LEU A 37 -24.42 30.59 -1.48
N GLU A 38 -23.61 31.47 -0.88
CA GLU A 38 -22.19 31.21 -0.59
C GLU A 38 -22.04 30.02 0.35
N GLN A 39 -22.82 29.98 1.43
CA GLN A 39 -22.80 28.88 2.38
C GLN A 39 -23.20 27.55 1.72
N GLN A 40 -24.20 27.58 0.83
CA GLN A 40 -24.60 26.41 0.05
C GLN A 40 -23.47 25.94 -0.86
N PHE A 41 -22.86 26.82 -1.65
CA PHE A 41 -21.74 26.44 -2.53
C PHE A 41 -20.50 25.98 -1.77
N TYR A 42 -20.24 26.54 -0.58
CA TYR A 42 -19.17 26.07 0.29
C TYR A 42 -19.43 24.64 0.76
N GLN A 43 -20.66 24.36 1.22
CA GLN A 43 -21.04 23.02 1.68
C GLN A 43 -21.06 22.01 0.53
N ASP A 44 -21.58 22.39 -0.63
CA ASP A 44 -21.62 21.57 -1.83
C ASP A 44 -20.20 21.25 -2.31
N GLY A 45 -19.32 22.25 -2.36
CA GLY A 45 -17.91 22.06 -2.73
C GLY A 45 -17.14 21.20 -1.72
N TYR A 46 -17.39 21.36 -0.41
CA TYR A 46 -16.82 20.50 0.63
C TYR A 46 -17.30 19.05 0.47
N ASN A 47 -18.61 18.85 0.32
CA ASN A 47 -19.21 17.52 0.18
C ASN A 47 -18.71 16.82 -1.10
N GLU A 48 -18.66 17.55 -2.22
CA GLU A 48 -18.13 17.04 -3.49
C GLU A 48 -16.66 16.67 -3.36
N GLY A 49 -15.84 17.57 -2.78
CA GLY A 49 -14.42 17.32 -2.56
C GLY A 49 -14.17 16.14 -1.64
N TYR A 50 -14.95 16.02 -0.55
CA TYR A 50 -14.87 14.91 0.38
C TYR A 50 -15.25 13.58 -0.31
N GLN A 51 -16.37 13.54 -1.02
CA GLN A 51 -16.83 12.32 -1.72
C GLN A 51 -15.83 11.88 -2.79
N LYS A 52 -15.35 12.82 -3.62
CA LYS A 52 -14.30 12.54 -4.62
C LYS A 52 -13.01 12.08 -3.99
N GLY A 53 -12.62 12.69 -2.86
CA GLY A 53 -11.45 12.29 -2.10
C GLY A 53 -11.57 10.84 -1.61
N VAL A 54 -12.67 10.50 -0.94
CA VAL A 54 -12.93 9.14 -0.45
C VAL A 54 -12.89 8.11 -1.59
N GLU A 55 -13.56 8.39 -2.71
CA GLU A 55 -13.57 7.48 -3.86
C GLU A 55 -12.17 7.31 -4.47
N SER A 56 -11.45 8.42 -4.68
CA SER A 56 -10.11 8.41 -5.26
C SER A 56 -9.12 7.66 -4.37
N HIS A 57 -9.11 7.95 -3.06
CA HIS A 57 -8.22 7.29 -2.11
C HIS A 57 -8.53 5.81 -1.95
N PHE A 58 -9.81 5.43 -1.98
CA PHE A 58 -10.20 4.02 -1.95
C PHE A 58 -9.69 3.27 -3.18
N LYS A 59 -9.86 3.85 -4.37
CA LYS A 59 -9.38 3.27 -5.62
C LYS A 59 -7.85 3.16 -5.63
N GLU A 60 -7.16 4.23 -5.27
CA GLU A 60 -5.70 4.28 -5.21
C GLU A 60 -5.15 3.27 -4.20
N GLY A 61 -5.72 3.20 -2.99
CA GLY A 61 -5.31 2.23 -1.97
C GLY A 61 -5.51 0.79 -2.42
N LYS A 62 -6.60 0.50 -3.14
CA LYS A 62 -6.85 -0.82 -3.72
C LYS A 62 -5.83 -1.16 -4.81
N GLU A 63 -5.56 -0.24 -5.73
CA GLU A 63 -4.58 -0.43 -6.80
C GLU A 63 -3.17 -0.62 -6.22
N TYR A 64 -2.80 0.19 -5.23
CA TYR A 64 -1.55 0.07 -4.50
C TYR A 64 -1.41 -1.30 -3.84
N GLY A 65 -2.42 -1.75 -3.08
CA GLY A 65 -2.37 -3.06 -2.41
C GLY A 65 -2.21 -4.24 -3.38
N VAL A 66 -2.91 -4.20 -4.53
CA VAL A 66 -2.77 -5.22 -5.57
C VAL A 66 -1.36 -5.21 -6.17
N GLN A 67 -0.83 -4.02 -6.45
CA GLN A 67 0.49 -3.85 -7.06
C GLN A 67 1.62 -4.31 -6.11
N THR A 68 1.58 -3.91 -4.85
CA THR A 68 2.55 -4.33 -3.82
C THR A 68 2.49 -5.84 -3.58
N GLY A 69 1.28 -6.41 -3.51
CA GLY A 69 1.11 -7.86 -3.42
C GLY A 69 1.72 -8.58 -4.63
N PHE A 70 1.40 -8.12 -5.85
CA PHE A 70 1.91 -8.70 -7.08
C PHE A 70 3.44 -8.69 -7.12
N GLN A 71 4.07 -7.57 -6.75
CA GLN A 71 5.52 -7.50 -6.61
C GLN A 71 6.03 -8.60 -5.69
N LYS A 72 5.57 -8.62 -4.43
CA LYS A 72 6.02 -9.56 -3.38
C LYS A 72 5.93 -11.01 -3.84
N PHE A 73 4.82 -11.39 -4.48
CA PHE A 73 4.60 -12.76 -4.97
C PHE A 73 5.43 -13.12 -6.20
N VAL A 74 5.71 -12.18 -7.11
CA VAL A 74 6.65 -12.42 -8.23
C VAL A 74 8.04 -12.73 -7.71
N PHE A 75 8.54 -11.95 -6.74
CA PHE A 75 9.85 -12.20 -6.15
C PHE A 75 9.89 -13.51 -5.35
N LEU A 76 8.81 -13.83 -4.61
CA LEU A 76 8.67 -15.11 -3.92
C LEU A 76 8.72 -16.30 -4.89
N GLY A 77 7.98 -16.23 -6.00
CA GLY A 77 7.97 -17.24 -7.05
C GLY A 77 9.34 -17.37 -7.74
N PHE A 78 10.02 -16.25 -7.97
CA PHE A 78 11.39 -16.23 -8.46
C PHE A 78 12.34 -17.00 -7.52
N ILE A 79 12.33 -16.66 -6.22
CA ILE A 79 13.14 -17.33 -5.19
C ILE A 79 12.86 -18.83 -5.18
N GLN A 80 11.59 -19.22 -5.25
CA GLN A 80 11.19 -20.64 -5.27
C GLN A 80 11.78 -21.35 -6.50
N GLY A 81 11.65 -20.78 -7.69
CA GLY A 81 12.16 -21.37 -8.93
C GLY A 81 13.69 -21.46 -8.94
N PHE A 82 14.36 -20.39 -8.53
CA PHE A 82 15.82 -20.33 -8.40
C PHE A 82 16.35 -21.38 -7.42
N THR A 83 15.71 -21.51 -6.25
CA THR A 83 16.08 -22.47 -5.21
C THR A 83 15.89 -23.92 -5.69
N LYS A 84 14.76 -24.22 -6.35
CA LYS A 84 14.53 -25.54 -6.96
C LYS A 84 15.60 -25.88 -8.01
N ASN A 85 16.01 -24.92 -8.83
CA ASN A 85 17.07 -25.12 -9.82
C ASN A 85 18.44 -25.42 -9.16
N ILE A 86 18.78 -24.71 -8.08
CA ILE A 86 20.00 -24.98 -7.30
C ILE A 86 19.96 -26.39 -6.71
N LEU A 87 18.85 -26.80 -6.09
CA LEU A 87 18.71 -28.12 -5.47
C LEU A 87 18.69 -29.27 -6.48
N ALA A 88 18.19 -29.04 -7.70
CA ALA A 88 18.22 -30.00 -8.80
C ALA A 88 19.62 -30.11 -9.46
N SER A 89 20.47 -29.09 -9.29
CA SER A 89 21.85 -29.11 -9.77
C SER A 89 22.73 -29.86 -8.76
N ASP A 90 23.79 -30.53 -9.23
CA ASP A 90 24.78 -31.19 -8.35
C ASP A 90 25.72 -30.14 -7.73
N GLN A 91 25.17 -29.34 -6.80
CA GLN A 91 25.89 -28.25 -6.16
C GLN A 91 26.91 -28.79 -5.16
N GLU A 92 28.19 -28.71 -5.52
CA GLU A 92 29.32 -29.11 -4.67
C GLU A 92 29.48 -28.22 -3.42
N ASN A 93 29.00 -26.97 -3.48
CA ASN A 93 29.08 -26.06 -2.36
C ASN A 93 27.98 -26.36 -1.32
N VAL A 94 28.39 -27.05 -0.24
CA VAL A 94 27.52 -27.42 0.89
C VAL A 94 26.76 -26.22 1.46
N LYS A 95 27.39 -25.04 1.57
CA LYS A 95 26.73 -23.84 2.11
C LYS A 95 25.61 -23.35 1.20
N VAL A 96 25.80 -23.41 -0.11
CA VAL A 96 24.76 -23.04 -1.09
C VAL A 96 23.56 -23.98 -0.96
N LYS A 97 23.82 -25.29 -0.89
CA LYS A 97 22.78 -26.31 -0.72
C LYS A 97 22.02 -26.16 0.60
N GLU A 98 22.72 -25.92 1.71
CA GLU A 98 22.10 -25.72 3.02
C GLU A 98 21.21 -24.47 3.05
N ASN A 99 21.70 -23.34 2.51
CA ASN A 99 20.88 -22.13 2.42
C ASN A 99 19.66 -22.33 1.51
N ALA A 100 19.80 -23.07 0.41
CA ALA A 100 18.68 -23.40 -0.48
C ALA A 100 17.62 -24.28 0.22
N LEU A 101 18.03 -25.29 0.99
CA LEU A 101 17.10 -26.10 1.79
C LEU A 101 16.37 -25.27 2.85
N GLN A 102 17.07 -24.32 3.50
CA GLN A 102 16.45 -23.41 4.45
C GLN A 102 15.44 -22.47 3.80
N ILE A 103 15.73 -21.96 2.59
CA ILE A 103 14.75 -21.19 1.81
C ILE A 103 13.53 -22.06 1.51
N GLN A 104 13.71 -23.30 1.07
CA GLN A 104 12.60 -24.20 0.79
C GLN A 104 11.71 -24.42 2.02
N SER A 105 12.30 -24.65 3.20
CA SER A 105 11.55 -24.83 4.45
C SER A 105 10.75 -23.58 4.83
N ILE A 106 11.33 -22.38 4.65
CA ILE A 106 10.60 -21.12 4.87
C ILE A 106 9.42 -21.01 3.90
N LEU A 107 9.61 -21.34 2.63
CA LEU A 107 8.55 -21.27 1.63
C LEU A 107 7.43 -22.29 1.87
N GLU A 108 7.75 -23.49 2.36
CA GLU A 108 6.77 -24.50 2.74
C GLU A 108 5.93 -24.02 3.93
N SER A 109 6.52 -23.33 4.89
CA SER A 109 5.78 -22.76 6.02
C SER A 109 4.77 -21.67 5.63
N LEU A 110 4.88 -21.09 4.43
CA LEU A 110 3.94 -20.08 3.93
C LEU A 110 2.74 -20.65 3.19
N GLN A 111 2.73 -21.94 2.82
CA GLN A 111 1.69 -22.51 1.95
C GLN A 111 0.29 -22.48 2.57
N ASP A 112 0.21 -22.58 3.89
CA ASP A 112 -1.06 -22.58 4.63
C ASP A 112 -1.53 -21.16 5.03
N HIS A 113 -0.71 -20.14 4.77
CA HIS A 113 -0.92 -18.75 5.20
C HIS A 113 -1.24 -17.83 4.01
N THR A 114 -2.41 -18.06 3.39
CA THR A 114 -2.85 -17.34 2.18
C THR A 114 -3.92 -16.28 2.46
N SER A 115 -4.26 -16.00 3.72
CA SER A 115 -5.20 -14.93 4.05
C SER A 115 -4.51 -13.57 3.96
N ASN A 116 -5.25 -12.53 3.58
CA ASN A 116 -4.78 -11.14 3.69
C ASN A 116 -4.98 -10.61 5.12
N SER A 117 -4.68 -11.43 6.14
CA SER A 117 -4.74 -11.03 7.54
C SER A 117 -3.46 -10.28 7.92
N ASP A 118 -3.53 -9.38 8.89
CA ASP A 118 -2.35 -8.64 9.38
C ASP A 118 -1.23 -9.61 9.85
N ALA A 119 -1.62 -10.73 10.46
CA ALA A 119 -0.69 -11.77 10.90
C ALA A 119 0.01 -12.47 9.72
N ASP A 120 -0.74 -12.84 8.68
CA ASP A 120 -0.17 -13.50 7.50
C ASP A 120 0.71 -12.53 6.69
N GLN A 121 0.36 -11.23 6.66
CA GLN A 121 1.20 -10.21 6.06
C GLN A 121 2.54 -10.06 6.80
N GLU A 122 2.53 -10.02 8.13
CA GLU A 122 3.77 -9.96 8.93
C GLU A 122 4.64 -11.21 8.71
N LEU A 123 4.02 -12.39 8.64
CA LEU A 123 4.71 -13.65 8.34
C LEU A 123 5.36 -13.61 6.95
N LEU A 124 4.63 -13.14 5.93
CA LEU A 124 5.13 -13.02 4.56
C LEU A 124 6.35 -12.07 4.49
N GLU A 125 6.27 -10.89 5.12
CA GLU A 125 7.35 -9.91 5.13
C GLU A 125 8.60 -10.44 5.85
N SER A 126 8.40 -11.08 7.01
CA SER A 126 9.49 -11.73 7.75
C SER A 126 10.16 -12.84 6.93
N ALA A 127 9.35 -13.65 6.24
CA ALA A 127 9.84 -14.74 5.40
C ALA A 127 10.60 -14.22 4.16
N LEU A 128 10.08 -13.21 3.47
CA LEU A 128 10.74 -12.56 2.32
C LEU A 128 12.11 -12.01 2.72
N LYS A 129 12.19 -11.28 3.83
CA LYS A 129 13.45 -10.74 4.35
C LYS A 129 14.46 -11.85 4.66
N LYS A 130 14.02 -12.96 5.27
CA LYS A 130 14.88 -14.13 5.55
C LYS A 130 15.35 -14.80 4.26
N CYS A 131 14.45 -15.04 3.31
CA CYS A 131 14.76 -15.66 2.02
C CYS A 131 15.72 -14.80 1.21
N ARG A 132 15.48 -13.49 1.13
CA ARG A 132 16.36 -12.50 0.48
C ARG A 132 17.77 -12.52 1.05
N ASN A 133 17.91 -12.51 2.37
CA ASN A 133 19.21 -12.58 3.04
C ASN A 133 19.96 -13.89 2.70
N LYS A 134 19.27 -15.03 2.68
CA LYS A 134 19.87 -16.31 2.29
C LYS A 134 20.24 -16.34 0.81
N LEU A 135 19.39 -15.79 -0.06
CA LEU A 135 19.68 -15.63 -1.49
C LEU A 135 20.94 -14.77 -1.70
N ARG A 136 21.10 -13.69 -0.94
CA ARG A 136 22.32 -12.87 -0.93
C ARG A 136 23.56 -13.70 -0.61
N VAL A 137 23.48 -14.56 0.41
CA VAL A 137 24.58 -15.47 0.77
C VAL A 137 24.88 -16.41 -0.39
N ILE A 138 23.87 -17.01 -1.01
CA ILE A 138 24.02 -17.88 -2.18
C ILE A 138 24.72 -17.14 -3.33
N CYS A 139 24.28 -15.93 -3.69
CA CYS A 139 24.92 -15.11 -4.73
C CYS A 139 26.39 -14.84 -4.43
N ASN A 140 26.72 -14.52 -3.18
CA ASN A 140 28.09 -14.24 -2.76
C ASN A 140 28.98 -15.49 -2.85
N GLN A 141 28.43 -16.68 -2.63
CA GLN A 141 29.17 -17.95 -2.72
C GLN A 141 29.33 -18.43 -4.18
N LEU A 142 28.39 -18.10 -5.06
CA LEU A 142 28.40 -18.47 -6.48
C LEU A 142 29.16 -17.48 -7.39
N GLN A 143 30.12 -16.73 -6.82
CA GLN A 143 30.86 -15.61 -7.43
C GLN A 143 30.86 -15.61 -8.97
N HIS A 144 30.18 -14.61 -9.57
CA HIS A 144 30.08 -14.24 -11.00
C HIS A 144 28.92 -14.75 -11.87
N LYS A 145 28.01 -15.62 -11.43
CA LYS A 145 26.87 -16.01 -12.29
C LYS A 145 25.62 -15.14 -12.21
N THR A 146 25.25 -14.63 -11.03
CA THR A 146 24.02 -13.83 -10.86
C THR A 146 24.09 -12.95 -9.61
N SER A 147 23.97 -11.62 -9.77
CA SER A 147 23.90 -10.68 -8.64
C SER A 147 22.48 -10.57 -8.09
N LEU A 148 22.33 -10.45 -6.76
CA LEU A 148 21.02 -10.23 -6.13
C LEU A 148 20.30 -9.02 -6.73
N ASN A 149 21.02 -7.90 -6.91
CA ASN A 149 20.46 -6.69 -7.47
C ASN A 149 19.96 -6.90 -8.91
N GLN A 150 20.63 -7.74 -9.71
CA GLN A 150 20.17 -8.04 -11.07
C GLN A 150 18.85 -8.82 -11.05
N MET A 151 18.71 -9.77 -10.12
CA MET A 151 17.48 -10.55 -9.97
C MET A 151 16.31 -9.70 -9.45
N GLU A 152 16.57 -8.85 -8.46
CA GLU A 152 15.58 -7.90 -7.94
C GLU A 152 15.13 -6.91 -9.02
N ASN A 153 16.07 -6.38 -9.81
CA ASN A 153 15.74 -5.49 -10.94
C ASN A 153 14.92 -6.20 -12.02
N LEU A 154 15.23 -7.45 -12.37
CA LEU A 154 14.41 -8.22 -13.30
C LEU A 154 12.98 -8.41 -12.79
N CYS A 155 12.82 -8.68 -11.49
CA CYS A 155 11.49 -8.78 -10.89
C CYS A 155 10.74 -7.45 -10.96
N LEU A 156 11.43 -6.33 -10.69
CA LEU A 156 10.87 -4.98 -10.79
C LEU A 156 10.51 -4.56 -12.21
N ASP A 157 11.29 -4.98 -13.21
CA ASP A 157 11.01 -4.70 -14.62
C ASP A 157 9.75 -5.45 -15.09
N ILE A 158 9.49 -6.65 -14.53
CA ILE A 158 8.28 -7.43 -14.78
C ILE A 158 7.07 -6.82 -14.07
N THR A 159 7.25 -6.40 -12.81
CA THR A 159 6.13 -5.96 -11.97
C THR A 159 5.79 -4.49 -12.15
N GLY A 160 6.75 -3.68 -12.60
CA GLY A 160 6.65 -2.23 -12.62
C GLY A 160 7.00 -1.61 -11.27
N LYS A 161 7.40 -0.33 -11.29
CA LYS A 161 7.74 0.44 -10.09
C LYS A 161 6.53 1.18 -9.57
N ILE A 162 6.31 1.15 -8.25
CA ILE A 162 5.29 1.97 -7.62
C ILE A 162 5.88 3.38 -7.38
N PRO A 163 5.21 4.44 -7.85
CA PRO A 163 5.65 5.81 -7.58
C PRO A 163 5.72 6.08 -6.08
N GLY A 164 6.86 6.60 -5.62
CA GLY A 164 7.06 6.98 -4.20
C GLY A 164 7.52 5.86 -3.27
N GLU A 165 7.64 4.62 -3.75
CA GLU A 165 8.15 3.50 -2.96
C GLU A 165 9.69 3.46 -2.97
N ILE A 166 10.30 3.30 -1.79
CA ILE A 166 11.75 3.15 -1.65
C ILE A 166 12.11 1.70 -1.98
N LEU A 167 13.08 1.51 -2.88
CA LEU A 167 13.50 0.18 -3.36
C LEU A 167 13.97 -0.77 -2.23
N GLU A 168 14.48 -0.21 -1.13
CA GLU A 168 14.92 -0.97 0.05
C GLU A 168 13.75 -1.58 0.81
N ASP A 169 12.54 -1.01 0.68
CA ASP A 169 11.31 -1.43 1.34
C ASP A 169 10.47 -2.41 0.50
N THR A 170 10.86 -2.66 -0.77
CA THR A 170 10.11 -3.52 -1.68
C THR A 170 10.09 -5.00 -1.23
N TRP A 171 11.13 -5.46 -0.52
CA TRP A 171 11.32 -6.88 -0.14
C TRP A 171 11.91 -7.09 1.26
#